data_AF-A0A8T5HDH1-F1
#
_entry.id   AF-A0A8T5HDH1-F1
#
_cell.length_a   1.000
_cell.length_b   1.000
_cell.length_c   1.000
_cell.angle_alpha   90.00
_cell.angle_beta   90.00
_cell.angle_gamma   90.00
#
_symmetry.space_group_name_H-M   'P 1'
#
loop_
_entity.id
_entity.type
_entity.pdbx_description
1 polymer ?
#
loop_
_entity_poly.entity_id
_entity_poly.type
_entity_poly.pdbx_seq_one_letter_code
_entity_poly.pdbx_strand_id
1 'polypeptide(L)'
;MCVWHLMSGNQKEVQLKEVFRGKHFTEKDISRVLNLSQSNAHYFRHKLLKQQKIARIARGKYKFTSSEQEFKHDSLTQYIQKSLSILNKKFVITGSSFFNRFYPLSNHIVIYVEKGSAQLFLGYLASLQLNFVALAEPKAEEIELLRTHAQKRNFIIIREKNYFYGSTEGIASLETAFVDYYFEITRKLLPIENKVEDVLDHLLANHTLNISTLLRYAKERGIRTEIKNLLEDVKMLHYTKQEKDKTTSDSTSLVSDNKQNTDSDFDPEQHNFPDKKPKSFRLIKINDGDNHE
;
A
#
# COMPACT_ATOMS: atom_id res chain seq x y z
N MET A 1 1.65 -14.09 52.60
CA MET A 1 1.90 -15.29 51.78
C MET A 1 1.38 -15.05 50.38
N CYS A 2 2.25 -15.13 49.38
CA CYS A 2 2.03 -14.66 48.01
C CYS A 2 1.19 -15.65 47.19
N VAL A 3 -0.01 -15.23 46.77
CA VAL A 3 -0.84 -15.94 45.78
C VAL A 3 -0.70 -15.24 44.43
N TRP A 4 0.45 -15.40 43.76
CA TRP A 4 0.62 -14.91 42.38
C TRP A 4 1.52 -15.87 41.59
N HIS A 5 1.07 -17.11 41.43
CA HIS A 5 1.66 -18.02 40.46
C HIS A 5 0.59 -18.50 39.49
N LEU A 6 0.90 -18.34 38.19
CA LEU A 6 0.11 -18.70 37.00
C LEU A 6 -1.01 -17.75 36.56
N MET A 7 -0.66 -16.49 36.30
CA MET A 7 -1.44 -15.71 35.32
C MET A 7 -1.16 -16.21 33.90
N SER A 8 -2.21 -16.61 33.19
CA SER A 8 -2.16 -17.05 31.80
C SER A 8 -1.68 -15.91 30.87
N GLY A 9 -1.13 -16.26 29.71
CA GLY A 9 -0.55 -15.27 28.78
C GLY A 9 -1.51 -14.14 28.36
N ASN A 10 -2.82 -14.40 28.39
CA ASN A 10 -3.85 -13.40 28.08
C ASN A 10 -4.12 -12.42 29.24
N GLN A 11 -4.02 -12.85 30.51
CA GLN A 11 -4.25 -11.97 31.66
C GLN A 11 -3.17 -10.89 31.79
N LYS A 12 -1.90 -11.26 31.52
CA LYS A 12 -0.77 -10.32 31.52
C LYS A 12 -0.90 -9.22 30.45
N GLU A 13 -1.49 -9.54 29.31
CA GLU A 13 -1.74 -8.56 28.25
C GLU A 13 -2.84 -7.56 28.64
N VAL A 14 -3.96 -8.06 29.18
CA VAL A 14 -5.09 -7.22 29.63
C VAL A 14 -4.61 -6.20 30.66
N GLN A 15 -3.82 -6.64 31.64
CA GLN A 15 -3.24 -5.76 32.66
C GLN A 15 -2.36 -4.66 32.06
N LEU A 16 -1.50 -4.99 31.09
CA LEU A 16 -0.69 -3.98 30.41
C LEU A 16 -1.55 -3.00 29.59
N LYS A 17 -2.60 -3.48 28.90
CA LYS A 17 -3.52 -2.63 28.14
C LYS A 17 -4.25 -1.63 29.04
N GLU A 18 -4.71 -2.08 30.21
CA GLU A 18 -5.38 -1.23 31.20
C GLU A 18 -4.47 -0.16 31.79
N VAL A 19 -3.19 -0.46 31.98
CA VAL A 19 -2.20 0.48 32.54
C VAL A 19 -1.76 1.49 31.49
N PHE A 20 -1.50 1.06 30.25
CA PHE A 20 -0.91 1.92 29.24
C PHE A 20 -1.93 2.64 28.35
N ARG A 21 -3.20 2.21 28.22
CA ARG A 21 -4.32 2.90 27.54
C ARG A 21 -3.94 3.80 26.35
N GLY A 22 -3.14 3.29 25.41
CA GLY A 22 -2.72 4.02 24.20
C GLY A 22 -1.48 4.93 24.34
N LYS A 23 -0.89 5.04 25.53
CA LYS A 23 0.44 5.62 25.76
C LYS A 23 1.53 4.65 25.32
N HIS A 24 2.72 5.19 25.06
CA HIS A 24 3.90 4.38 24.79
C HIS A 24 4.53 3.88 26.08
N PHE A 25 5.21 2.74 26.00
CA PHE A 25 5.87 2.09 27.13
C PHE A 25 7.19 1.46 26.68
N THR A 26 8.05 1.14 27.65
CA THR A 26 9.34 0.49 27.44
C THR A 26 9.36 -0.91 28.04
N GLU A 27 10.42 -1.67 27.76
CA GLU A 27 10.63 -2.98 28.38
C GLU A 27 10.74 -2.89 29.91
N LYS A 28 11.35 -1.82 30.43
CA LYS A 28 11.41 -1.57 31.88
C LYS A 28 10.01 -1.40 32.48
N ASP A 29 9.10 -0.79 31.73
CA ASP A 29 7.72 -0.61 32.19
C ASP A 29 6.94 -1.93 32.18
N ILE A 30 7.20 -2.82 31.21
CA ILE A 30 6.65 -4.19 31.21
C ILE A 30 7.15 -4.97 32.45
N SER A 31 8.45 -4.91 32.71
CA SER A 31 9.08 -5.55 33.88
C SER A 31 8.45 -5.06 35.18
N ARG A 32 8.22 -3.74 35.30
CA ARG A 32 7.61 -3.11 36.49
C ARG A 32 6.15 -3.52 36.66
N VAL A 33 5.32 -3.44 35.61
CA VAL A 33 3.87 -3.69 35.70
C VAL A 33 3.56 -5.16 35.95
N LEU A 34 4.30 -6.07 35.32
CA LEU A 34 4.08 -7.51 35.43
C LEU A 34 4.97 -8.20 36.47
N ASN A 35 5.77 -7.42 37.21
CA ASN A 35 6.76 -7.91 38.17
C ASN A 35 7.64 -9.04 37.61
N LEU A 36 8.19 -8.82 36.40
CA LEU A 36 9.02 -9.78 35.67
C LEU A 36 10.49 -9.39 35.73
N SER A 37 11.39 -10.38 35.70
CA SER A 37 12.82 -10.14 35.43
C SER A 37 13.01 -9.48 34.06
N GLN A 38 14.13 -8.76 33.86
CA GLN A 38 14.42 -8.11 32.57
C GLN A 38 14.41 -9.11 31.41
N SER A 39 15.01 -10.28 31.58
CA SER A 39 14.99 -11.34 30.55
C SER A 39 13.58 -11.81 30.21
N ASN A 40 12.70 -11.93 31.21
CA ASN A 40 11.30 -12.33 31.00
C ASN A 40 10.47 -11.19 30.39
N ALA A 41 10.74 -9.94 30.74
CA ALA A 41 10.11 -8.78 30.11
C ALA A 41 10.54 -8.65 28.64
N HIS A 42 11.82 -8.87 28.34
CA HIS A 42 12.36 -8.95 26.98
C HIS A 42 11.67 -10.04 26.16
N TYR A 43 11.58 -11.25 26.72
CA TYR A 43 10.88 -12.38 26.09
C TYR A 43 9.40 -12.08 25.87
N PHE A 44 8.72 -11.51 26.87
CA PHE A 44 7.30 -11.18 26.77
C PHE A 44 7.04 -10.07 25.73
N ARG A 45 7.89 -9.04 25.69
CA ARG A 45 7.89 -8.02 24.64
C ARG A 45 8.10 -8.63 23.26
N HIS A 46 9.09 -9.52 23.10
CA HIS A 46 9.34 -10.23 21.85
C HIS A 46 8.13 -11.08 21.43
N LYS A 47 7.48 -11.76 22.38
CA LYS A 47 6.25 -12.52 22.16
C LYS A 47 5.10 -11.61 21.69
N LEU A 48 4.90 -10.46 22.34
CA LEU A 48 3.86 -9.49 21.95
C LEU A 48 4.12 -8.87 20.57
N LEU A 49 5.38 -8.59 20.22
CA LEU A 49 5.78 -8.15 18.88
C LEU A 49 5.52 -9.23 17.83
N LYS A 50 5.91 -10.48 18.10
CA LYS A 50 5.65 -11.63 17.21
C LYS A 50 4.15 -11.85 16.99
N GLN A 51 3.34 -11.56 18.01
CA GLN A 51 1.88 -11.64 17.97
C GLN A 51 1.20 -10.37 17.44
N GLN A 52 1.97 -9.34 17.03
CA GLN A 52 1.47 -8.05 16.51
C GLN A 52 0.55 -7.28 17.47
N LYS A 53 0.59 -7.60 18.77
CA LYS A 53 -0.22 -6.95 19.81
C LYS A 53 0.33 -5.58 20.21
N ILE A 54 1.60 -5.34 19.92
CA ILE A 54 2.32 -4.09 20.18
C ILE A 54 3.16 -3.74 18.96
N ALA A 55 3.36 -2.45 18.70
CA ALA A 55 4.22 -1.95 17.63
C ALA A 55 5.39 -1.13 18.23
N ARG A 56 6.55 -1.17 17.56
CA ARG A 56 7.71 -0.34 17.92
C ARG A 56 7.57 1.03 17.27
N ILE A 57 7.53 2.08 18.07
CA ILE A 57 7.39 3.47 17.58
C ILE A 57 8.73 4.24 17.57
N ALA A 58 9.69 3.83 18.40
CA ALA A 58 11.04 4.37 18.44
C ALA A 58 12.00 3.35 19.06
N ARG A 59 13.29 3.68 19.19
CA ARG A 59 14.25 2.82 19.90
C ARG A 59 13.82 2.61 21.35
N GLY A 60 13.50 1.37 21.70
CA GLY A 60 13.07 0.96 23.05
C GLY A 60 11.67 1.43 23.46
N LYS A 61 10.89 2.06 22.57
CA LYS A 61 9.52 2.53 22.84
C LYS A 61 8.51 1.74 22.01
N TYR A 62 7.47 1.27 22.68
CA TYR A 62 6.41 0.42 22.14
C TYR A 62 5.05 1.01 22.47
N LYS A 63 4.04 0.69 21.67
CA LYS A 63 2.65 1.07 21.93
C LYS A 63 1.76 -0.14 21.64
N PHE A 64 0.66 -0.30 22.37
CA PHE A 64 -0.35 -1.30 22.02
C PHE A 64 -0.95 -0.94 20.68
N THR A 65 -1.03 -1.92 19.79
CA THR A 65 -1.83 -1.82 18.58
C THR A 65 -3.27 -1.66 19.05
N SER A 66 -3.93 -0.55 18.69
CA SER A 66 -5.31 -0.30 19.05
C SER A 66 -6.16 -1.48 18.57
N SER A 67 -6.94 -2.09 19.48
CA SER A 67 -7.83 -3.21 19.15
C SER A 67 -9.08 -2.79 18.38
N GLU A 68 -8.98 -1.71 17.61
CA GLU A 68 -9.84 -1.46 16.47
C GLU A 68 -9.39 -2.46 15.42
N GLN A 69 -10.02 -3.65 15.38
CA GLN A 69 -9.67 -4.79 14.53
C GLN A 69 -8.83 -4.39 13.32
N GLU A 70 -7.50 -4.39 13.49
CA GLU A 70 -6.56 -4.22 12.39
C GLU A 70 -6.58 -5.53 11.65
N PHE A 71 -7.62 -5.72 10.84
CA PHE A 71 -7.62 -6.78 9.87
C PHE A 71 -6.40 -6.55 8.98
N LYS A 72 -5.52 -7.56 8.88
CA LYS A 72 -4.58 -7.61 7.76
C LYS A 72 -5.40 -7.43 6.48
N HIS A 73 -4.89 -6.66 5.52
CA HIS A 73 -5.63 -6.28 4.31
C HIS A 73 -6.30 -7.49 3.62
N ASP A 74 -5.62 -8.64 3.61
CA ASP A 74 -6.16 -9.90 3.10
C ASP A 74 -7.31 -10.49 3.96
N SER A 75 -7.18 -10.49 5.29
CA SER A 75 -8.25 -10.92 6.21
C SER A 75 -9.48 -10.00 6.16
N LEU A 76 -9.27 -8.70 5.96
CA LEU A 76 -10.34 -7.72 5.78
C LEU A 76 -11.08 -7.94 4.47
N THR A 77 -10.32 -8.11 3.40
CA THR A 77 -10.84 -8.34 2.06
C THR A 77 -11.73 -9.58 2.05
N GLN A 78 -11.31 -10.66 2.72
CA GLN A 78 -12.12 -11.88 2.88
C GLN A 78 -13.38 -11.65 3.72
N TYR A 79 -13.29 -10.87 4.80
CA TYR A 79 -14.46 -10.53 5.63
C TYR A 79 -15.48 -9.72 4.83
N ILE A 80 -15.03 -8.68 4.13
CA ILE A 80 -15.87 -7.84 3.26
C ILE A 80 -16.48 -8.68 2.14
N GLN A 81 -15.69 -9.51 1.45
CA GLN A 81 -16.18 -10.40 0.39
C GLN A 81 -17.35 -11.25 0.91
N LYS A 82 -17.16 -11.98 2.01
CA LYS A 82 -18.21 -12.84 2.60
C LYS A 82 -19.45 -12.05 3.02
N SER A 83 -19.25 -10.86 3.57
CA SER A 83 -20.35 -10.01 4.04
C SER A 83 -21.17 -9.49 2.86
N LEU A 84 -20.50 -9.03 1.79
CA LEU A 84 -21.16 -8.50 0.59
C LEU A 84 -21.89 -9.58 -0.22
N SER A 85 -21.47 -10.84 -0.14
CA SER A 85 -22.18 -11.97 -0.79
C SER A 85 -23.63 -12.10 -0.34
N ILE A 86 -24.00 -11.59 0.84
CA ILE A 86 -25.36 -11.64 1.38
C ILE A 86 -26.31 -10.73 0.59
N LEU A 87 -25.80 -9.67 -0.06
CA LEU A 87 -26.62 -8.67 -0.75
C LEU A 87 -27.24 -9.18 -2.07
N ASN A 88 -26.90 -10.40 -2.51
CA ASN A 88 -27.37 -11.01 -3.76
C ASN A 88 -27.28 -10.08 -4.98
N LYS A 89 -26.22 -9.27 -5.00
CA LYS A 89 -25.90 -8.31 -6.07
C LYS A 89 -24.47 -8.56 -6.54
N LYS A 90 -24.20 -8.28 -7.82
CA LYS A 90 -22.87 -8.49 -8.39
C LYS A 90 -21.89 -7.47 -7.83
N PHE A 91 -20.75 -7.96 -7.35
CA PHE A 91 -19.62 -7.16 -6.96
C PHE A 91 -18.32 -7.86 -7.30
N VAL A 92 -17.22 -7.12 -7.33
CA VAL A 92 -15.87 -7.65 -7.43
C VAL A 92 -14.89 -6.76 -6.67
N ILE A 93 -14.09 -7.35 -5.79
CA ILE A 93 -12.94 -6.70 -5.18
C ILE A 93 -11.77 -6.81 -6.17
N THR A 94 -11.18 -5.67 -6.53
CA THR A 94 -10.27 -5.56 -7.69
C THR A 94 -9.20 -4.49 -7.48
N GLY A 95 -8.42 -4.19 -8.52
CA GLY A 95 -7.42 -3.12 -8.52
C GLY A 95 -6.29 -3.37 -7.53
N SER A 96 -5.84 -2.30 -6.86
CA SER A 96 -4.79 -2.33 -5.84
C SER A 96 -5.05 -3.36 -4.73
N SER A 97 -6.32 -3.55 -4.38
CA SER A 97 -6.75 -4.41 -3.28
C SER A 97 -6.54 -5.88 -3.53
N PHE A 98 -6.61 -6.30 -4.80
CA PHE A 98 -6.27 -7.65 -5.20
C PHE A 98 -4.78 -7.93 -4.97
N PHE A 99 -3.91 -6.94 -5.17
CA PHE A 99 -2.45 -7.12 -5.12
C PHE A 99 -1.91 -7.10 -3.70
N ASN A 100 -2.59 -6.47 -2.75
CA ASN A 100 -2.11 -6.30 -1.37
C ASN A 100 -1.77 -7.60 -0.61
N ARG A 101 -2.25 -8.75 -1.06
CA ARG A 101 -1.85 -10.08 -0.55
C ARG A 101 -0.47 -10.56 -1.01
N PHE A 102 0.03 -10.02 -2.12
CA PHE A 102 1.32 -10.40 -2.74
C PHE A 102 2.32 -9.24 -2.73
N TYR A 103 1.81 -8.02 -2.90
CA TYR A 103 2.58 -6.80 -3.02
C TYR A 103 1.74 -5.65 -2.44
N PRO A 104 2.06 -5.14 -1.22
CA PRO A 104 1.26 -4.12 -0.56
C PRO A 104 1.38 -2.78 -1.30
N LEU A 105 0.40 -2.48 -2.15
CA LEU A 105 0.32 -1.28 -2.98
C LEU A 105 -0.37 -0.11 -2.28
N SER A 106 -1.35 -0.42 -1.44
CA SER A 106 -2.13 0.63 -0.79
C SER A 106 -2.88 0.10 0.43
N ASN A 107 -3.32 1.03 1.29
CA ASN A 107 -4.14 0.70 2.45
C ASN A 107 -5.65 0.86 2.18
N HIS A 108 -6.06 1.03 0.90
CA HIS A 108 -7.47 1.15 0.51
C HIS A 108 -8.01 -0.12 -0.16
N ILE A 109 -9.33 -0.30 -0.13
CA ILE A 109 -10.04 -1.39 -0.81
C ILE A 109 -10.87 -0.83 -1.96
N VAL A 110 -10.73 -1.35 -3.18
CA VAL A 110 -11.51 -0.99 -4.35
C VAL A 110 -12.50 -2.11 -4.66
N ILE A 111 -13.77 -1.76 -4.68
CA ILE A 111 -14.89 -2.66 -4.94
C ILE A 111 -15.67 -2.10 -6.11
N TYR A 112 -15.84 -2.90 -7.15
CA TYR A 112 -16.81 -2.61 -8.19
C TYR A 112 -18.11 -3.33 -7.93
N VAL A 113 -19.22 -2.63 -8.09
CA VAL A 113 -20.58 -3.12 -7.86
C VAL A 113 -21.43 -2.88 -9.09
N GLU A 114 -22.51 -3.64 -9.21
CA GLU A 114 -23.45 -3.47 -10.31
C GLU A 114 -23.98 -2.04 -10.35
N LYS A 115 -24.15 -1.50 -11.57
CA LYS A 115 -24.69 -0.14 -11.76
C LYS A 115 -26.02 0.05 -11.02
N GLY A 116 -26.16 1.19 -10.34
CA GLY A 116 -27.28 1.51 -9.46
C GLY A 116 -27.22 0.87 -8.07
N SER A 117 -26.17 0.10 -7.74
CA SER A 117 -26.05 -0.59 -6.44
C SER A 117 -25.06 0.07 -5.47
N ALA A 118 -24.34 1.14 -5.85
CA ALA A 118 -23.32 1.73 -4.99
C ALA A 118 -23.83 2.17 -3.61
N GLN A 119 -25.01 2.80 -3.56
CA GLN A 119 -25.59 3.26 -2.30
C GLN A 119 -26.03 2.10 -1.39
N LEU A 120 -26.55 1.02 -1.97
CA LEU A 120 -26.91 -0.19 -1.23
C LEU A 120 -25.68 -0.81 -0.57
N PHE A 121 -24.58 -0.94 -1.31
CA PHE A 121 -23.32 -1.46 -0.77
C PHE A 121 -22.71 -0.53 0.28
N LEU A 122 -22.77 0.79 0.05
CA LEU A 122 -22.29 1.78 1.01
C LEU A 122 -23.04 1.69 2.34
N GLY A 123 -24.37 1.66 2.30
CA GLY A 123 -25.21 1.52 3.49
C GLY A 123 -24.94 0.23 4.26
N TYR A 124 -24.76 -0.89 3.53
CA TYR A 124 -24.42 -2.16 4.16
C TYR A 124 -23.02 -2.12 4.81
N LEU A 125 -22.00 -1.62 4.11
CA LEU A 125 -20.65 -1.49 4.68
C LEU A 125 -20.62 -0.58 5.91
N ALA A 126 -21.40 0.50 5.91
CA ALA A 126 -21.56 1.37 7.08
C ALA A 126 -22.17 0.63 8.28
N SER A 127 -23.06 -0.34 8.04
CA SER A 127 -23.66 -1.17 9.09
C SER A 127 -22.70 -2.17 9.72
N LEU A 128 -21.59 -2.52 9.05
CA LEU A 128 -20.60 -3.49 9.53
C LEU A 128 -19.72 -2.95 10.66
N GLN A 129 -19.90 -1.69 11.09
CA GLN A 129 -19.11 -1.02 12.16
C GLN A 129 -17.59 -1.18 11.98
N LEU A 130 -17.12 -1.14 10.73
CA LEU A 130 -15.70 -1.21 10.39
C LEU A 130 -15.03 0.13 10.68
N ASN A 131 -13.76 0.11 11.12
CA ASN A 131 -12.93 1.33 11.23
C ASN A 131 -12.41 1.78 9.86
N PHE A 132 -13.28 1.77 8.86
CA PHE A 132 -13.02 2.16 7.48
C PHE A 132 -14.05 3.19 7.06
N VAL A 133 -13.61 4.19 6.29
CA VAL A 133 -14.53 5.07 5.59
C VAL A 133 -14.81 4.46 4.23
N ALA A 134 -16.07 4.17 3.94
CA ALA A 134 -16.50 3.77 2.62
C ALA A 134 -17.01 4.99 1.85
N LEU A 135 -16.69 5.07 0.56
CA LEU A 135 -17.13 6.11 -0.36
C LEU A 135 -17.73 5.48 -1.61
N ALA A 136 -18.89 5.98 -2.04
CA ALA A 136 -19.52 5.60 -3.29
C ALA A 136 -19.17 6.62 -4.38
N GLU A 137 -18.59 6.14 -5.48
CA GLU A 137 -18.18 6.93 -6.65
C GLU A 137 -17.38 8.21 -6.32
N PRO A 138 -16.36 8.15 -5.44
CA PRO A 138 -15.69 9.37 -5.01
C PRO A 138 -14.91 10.07 -6.12
N LYS A 139 -14.83 11.39 -6.08
CA LYS A 139 -13.95 12.15 -6.98
C LYS A 139 -12.50 12.08 -6.48
N ALA A 140 -11.56 12.46 -7.35
CA ALA A 140 -10.14 12.46 -7.02
C ALA A 140 -9.84 13.37 -5.82
N GLU A 141 -10.51 14.53 -5.74
CA GLU A 141 -10.34 15.49 -4.65
C GLU A 141 -10.80 14.91 -3.30
N GLU A 142 -11.87 14.11 -3.29
CA GLU A 142 -12.39 13.46 -2.08
C GLU A 142 -11.42 12.38 -1.58
N ILE A 143 -10.82 11.62 -2.50
CA ILE A 143 -9.79 10.63 -2.17
C ILE A 143 -8.54 11.31 -1.61
N GLU A 144 -8.10 12.41 -2.23
CA GLU A 144 -6.96 13.20 -1.77
C GLU A 144 -7.18 13.84 -0.40
N LEU A 145 -8.39 14.34 -0.15
CA LEU A 145 -8.79 14.90 1.14
C LEU A 145 -8.74 13.83 2.23
N LEU A 146 -9.26 12.62 1.97
CA LEU A 146 -9.16 11.52 2.92
C LEU A 146 -7.72 11.11 3.20
N ARG A 147 -6.89 11.03 2.14
CA ARG A 147 -5.47 10.68 2.26
C ARG A 147 -4.71 11.71 3.11
N THR A 148 -4.95 13.00 2.87
CA THR A 148 -4.18 14.10 3.45
C THR A 148 -4.67 14.50 4.84
N HIS A 149 -5.99 14.66 5.02
CA HIS A 149 -6.57 15.22 6.24
C HIS A 149 -6.97 14.18 7.26
N ALA A 150 -7.42 13.00 6.83
CA ALA A 150 -8.04 12.07 7.76
C ALA A 150 -7.03 11.22 8.54
N GLN A 151 -5.75 11.18 8.14
CA GLN A 151 -4.78 10.14 8.57
C GLN A 151 -5.35 8.71 8.48
N LYS A 152 -6.50 8.54 7.81
CA LYS A 152 -7.22 7.28 7.68
C LYS A 152 -6.48 6.53 6.61
N ARG A 153 -5.57 5.67 7.07
CA ARG A 153 -4.86 4.73 6.22
C ARG A 153 -5.87 3.79 5.52
N ASN A 154 -7.06 3.62 6.09
CA ASN A 154 -7.98 2.56 5.78
C ASN A 154 -9.31 3.11 5.24
N PHE A 155 -9.53 3.03 3.93
CA PHE A 155 -10.80 3.42 3.30
C PHE A 155 -11.20 2.48 2.16
N ILE A 156 -12.50 2.43 1.86
CA ILE A 156 -13.10 1.58 0.83
C ILE A 156 -13.66 2.49 -0.26
N ILE A 157 -13.30 2.24 -1.50
CA ILE A 157 -13.81 2.90 -2.69
C ILE A 157 -14.78 1.94 -3.37
N ILE A 158 -16.02 2.38 -3.54
CA ILE A 158 -17.06 1.65 -4.27
C ILE A 158 -17.26 2.36 -5.61
N ARG A 159 -17.09 1.66 -6.73
CA ARG A 159 -17.47 2.15 -8.06
C ARG A 159 -18.51 1.27 -8.70
N GLU A 160 -19.27 1.83 -9.61
CA GLU A 160 -20.24 1.13 -10.41
C GLU A 160 -19.62 0.64 -11.73
N LYS A 161 -20.00 -0.57 -12.12
CA LYS A 161 -19.58 -1.20 -13.38
C LYS A 161 -20.75 -1.94 -14.01
N ASN A 162 -20.88 -1.83 -15.33
CA ASN A 162 -21.92 -2.54 -16.08
C ASN A 162 -21.57 -4.02 -16.29
N TYR A 163 -20.29 -4.34 -16.47
CA TYR A 163 -19.85 -5.66 -16.89
C TYR A 163 -18.80 -6.24 -15.95
N PHE A 164 -19.00 -7.48 -15.53
CA PHE A 164 -18.09 -8.22 -14.65
C PHE A 164 -17.45 -9.33 -15.46
N TYR A 165 -16.18 -9.14 -15.79
CA TYR A 165 -15.39 -10.11 -16.54
C TYR A 165 -14.24 -10.62 -15.68
N GLY A 166 -13.93 -11.91 -15.81
CA GLY A 166 -12.79 -12.52 -15.14
C GLY A 166 -12.83 -12.30 -13.63
N SER A 167 -13.92 -12.72 -12.99
CA SER A 167 -14.09 -12.65 -11.53
C SER A 167 -14.74 -13.94 -11.04
N THR A 168 -14.28 -14.44 -9.90
CA THR A 168 -14.80 -15.65 -9.25
C THR A 168 -15.16 -15.29 -7.81
N GLU A 169 -16.38 -15.61 -7.39
CA GLU A 169 -16.85 -15.38 -6.00
C GLU A 169 -16.66 -13.95 -5.47
N GLY A 170 -16.76 -12.94 -6.34
CA GLY A 170 -16.59 -11.54 -5.95
C GLY A 170 -15.13 -11.09 -5.82
N ILE A 171 -14.17 -11.87 -6.32
CA ILE A 171 -12.75 -11.51 -6.43
C ILE A 171 -12.36 -11.47 -7.90
N ALA A 172 -11.62 -10.43 -8.30
CA ALA A 172 -11.12 -10.32 -9.68
C ALA A 172 -10.09 -11.43 -9.98
N SER A 173 -9.93 -11.77 -11.26
CA SER A 173 -8.75 -12.48 -11.77
C SER A 173 -7.55 -11.53 -11.78
N LEU A 174 -6.35 -12.09 -11.94
CA LEU A 174 -5.11 -11.32 -11.99
C LEU A 174 -5.15 -10.28 -13.13
N GLU A 175 -5.60 -10.69 -14.31
CA GLU A 175 -5.71 -9.84 -15.49
C GLU A 175 -6.72 -8.72 -15.28
N THR A 176 -7.91 -9.05 -14.77
CA THR A 176 -8.94 -8.05 -14.46
C THR A 176 -8.45 -7.05 -13.41
N ALA A 177 -7.78 -7.53 -12.35
CA ALA A 177 -7.25 -6.69 -11.29
C ALA A 177 -6.21 -5.71 -11.81
N PHE A 178 -5.30 -6.13 -12.70
CA PHE A 178 -4.29 -5.24 -13.27
C PHE A 178 -4.90 -4.18 -14.19
N VAL A 179 -5.84 -4.57 -15.06
CA VAL A 179 -6.55 -3.63 -15.93
C VAL A 179 -7.33 -2.62 -15.10
N ASP A 180 -8.04 -3.07 -14.07
CA ASP A 180 -8.81 -2.20 -13.19
C ASP A 180 -7.89 -1.28 -12.37
N TYR A 181 -6.72 -1.77 -11.91
CA TYR A 181 -5.70 -0.95 -11.24
C TYR A 181 -5.20 0.17 -12.16
N TYR A 182 -4.76 -0.17 -13.38
CA TYR A 182 -4.31 0.83 -14.35
C TYR A 182 -5.40 1.86 -14.66
N PHE A 183 -6.64 1.40 -14.84
CA PHE A 183 -7.78 2.27 -15.12
C PHE A 183 -8.07 3.24 -13.97
N GLU A 184 -8.05 2.78 -12.72
CA GLU A 184 -8.27 3.65 -11.56
C GLU A 184 -7.21 4.75 -11.46
N ILE A 185 -5.94 4.43 -11.72
CA ILE A 185 -4.83 5.40 -11.65
C ILE A 185 -4.97 6.47 -12.73
N THR A 186 -5.24 6.02 -13.95
CA THR A 186 -5.17 6.90 -15.12
C THR A 186 -6.46 7.67 -15.38
N ARG A 187 -7.63 7.08 -15.12
CA ARG A 187 -8.94 7.67 -15.44
C ARG A 187 -9.66 8.19 -14.21
N LYS A 188 -9.47 7.54 -13.07
CA LYS A 188 -10.06 7.96 -11.79
C LYS A 188 -9.07 8.74 -10.92
N LEU A 189 -7.84 8.93 -11.42
CA LEU A 189 -6.76 9.68 -10.76
C LEU A 189 -6.52 9.16 -9.34
N LEU A 190 -6.61 7.85 -9.18
CA LEU A 190 -6.37 7.22 -7.89
C LEU A 190 -4.88 7.38 -7.54
N PRO A 191 -4.55 8.03 -6.40
CA PRO A 191 -3.16 8.20 -6.01
C PRO A 191 -2.50 6.84 -5.73
N ILE A 192 -1.29 6.70 -6.26
CA ILE A 192 -0.44 5.52 -6.08
C ILE A 192 0.89 5.92 -5.46
N GLU A 193 1.43 5.01 -4.65
CA GLU A 193 2.77 5.12 -4.07
C GLU A 193 3.83 4.49 -4.98
N ASN A 194 3.44 3.49 -5.78
CA ASN A 194 4.36 2.68 -6.58
C ASN A 194 4.08 2.88 -8.08
N LYS A 195 5.13 2.85 -8.89
CA LYS A 195 4.99 2.95 -10.35
C LYS A 195 4.28 1.72 -10.91
N VAL A 196 3.48 1.92 -11.95
CA VAL A 196 2.68 0.84 -12.57
C VAL A 196 3.60 -0.23 -13.16
N GLU A 197 4.70 0.21 -13.77
CA GLU A 197 5.74 -0.61 -14.37
C GLU A 197 6.31 -1.60 -13.35
N ASP A 198 6.62 -1.13 -12.13
CA ASP A 198 7.17 -1.98 -11.06
C ASP A 198 6.18 -3.09 -10.65
N VAL A 199 4.88 -2.78 -10.65
CA VAL A 199 3.83 -3.78 -10.37
C VAL A 199 3.77 -4.79 -11.52
N LEU A 200 3.78 -4.33 -12.76
CA LEU A 200 3.73 -5.22 -13.93
C LEU A 200 4.94 -6.14 -14.00
N ASP A 201 6.14 -5.61 -13.79
CA ASP A 201 7.40 -6.36 -13.69
C ASP A 201 7.28 -7.46 -12.63
N HIS A 202 6.80 -7.10 -11.44
CA HIS A 202 6.60 -8.05 -10.35
C HIS A 202 5.62 -9.16 -10.75
N LEU A 203 4.51 -8.81 -11.41
CA LEU A 203 3.52 -9.78 -11.84
C LEU A 203 4.06 -10.74 -12.91
N LEU A 204 4.79 -10.23 -13.89
CA LEU A 204 5.39 -11.04 -14.95
C LEU A 204 6.49 -11.97 -14.40
N ALA A 205 7.23 -11.54 -13.39
CA ALA A 205 8.28 -12.34 -12.77
C ALA A 205 7.75 -13.46 -11.85
N ASN A 206 6.63 -13.22 -11.15
CA ASN A 206 6.17 -14.12 -10.07
C ASN A 206 4.86 -14.86 -10.40
N HIS A 207 4.16 -14.49 -11.47
CA HIS A 207 2.86 -15.06 -11.82
C HIS A 207 2.72 -15.31 -13.32
N THR A 208 1.85 -16.25 -13.69
CA THR A 208 1.52 -16.53 -15.09
C THR A 208 0.40 -15.59 -15.56
N LEU A 209 0.76 -14.48 -16.20
CA LEU A 209 -0.20 -13.51 -16.74
C LEU A 209 -0.66 -13.92 -18.15
N ASN A 210 -1.97 -14.11 -18.34
CA ASN A 210 -2.54 -14.39 -19.65
C ASN A 210 -2.70 -13.09 -20.46
N ILE A 211 -1.70 -12.78 -21.28
CA ILE A 211 -1.64 -11.53 -22.07
C ILE A 211 -2.84 -11.35 -23.00
N SER A 212 -3.31 -12.42 -23.65
CA SER A 212 -4.48 -12.35 -24.52
C SER A 212 -5.74 -11.95 -23.76
N THR A 213 -5.92 -12.51 -22.56
CA THR A 213 -7.04 -12.19 -21.67
C THR A 213 -6.92 -10.77 -21.12
N LEU A 214 -5.73 -10.35 -20.70
CA LEU A 214 -5.43 -8.99 -20.25
C LEU A 214 -5.79 -7.96 -21.31
N LEU A 215 -5.31 -8.12 -22.55
CA LEU A 215 -5.58 -7.20 -23.65
C LEU A 215 -7.04 -7.20 -24.08
N ARG A 216 -7.76 -8.31 -23.90
CA ARG A 216 -9.22 -8.35 -24.11
C ARG A 216 -9.93 -7.50 -23.05
N TYR A 217 -9.62 -7.67 -21.77
CA TYR A 217 -10.24 -6.88 -20.70
C TYR A 217 -9.86 -5.39 -20.78
N ALA A 218 -8.64 -5.07 -21.17
CA ALA A 218 -8.20 -3.70 -21.42
C ALA A 218 -8.98 -3.05 -22.59
N LYS A 219 -9.37 -3.82 -23.61
CA LYS A 219 -10.21 -3.34 -24.72
C LYS A 219 -11.58 -2.91 -24.21
N GLU A 220 -12.21 -3.73 -23.36
CA GLU A 220 -13.51 -3.42 -22.75
C GLU A 220 -13.49 -2.14 -21.90
N ARG A 221 -12.30 -1.76 -21.41
CA ARG A 221 -12.07 -0.53 -20.65
C ARG A 221 -11.59 0.66 -21.49
N GLY A 222 -11.38 0.47 -22.79
CA GLY A 222 -10.86 1.51 -23.68
C GLY A 222 -9.38 1.84 -23.49
N ILE A 223 -8.60 0.93 -22.88
CA ILE A 223 -7.16 1.15 -22.53
C ILE A 223 -6.23 0.09 -23.15
N ARG A 224 -6.68 -0.62 -24.18
CA ARG A 224 -5.91 -1.71 -24.80
C ARG A 224 -4.54 -1.27 -25.31
N THR A 225 -4.48 -0.14 -26.03
CA THR A 225 -3.24 0.36 -26.63
C THR A 225 -2.21 0.72 -25.57
N GLU A 226 -2.64 1.35 -24.48
CA GLU A 226 -1.75 1.72 -23.38
C GLU A 226 -1.19 0.51 -22.65
N ILE A 227 -2.04 -0.49 -22.34
CA ILE A 227 -1.57 -1.75 -21.74
C ILE A 227 -0.61 -2.48 -22.68
N LYS A 228 -0.84 -2.43 -23.99
CA LYS A 228 0.06 -3.03 -24.98
C LYS A 228 1.43 -2.33 -24.95
N ASN A 229 1.46 -1.01 -24.98
CA ASN A 229 2.71 -0.24 -24.93
C ASN A 229 3.47 -0.51 -23.63
N LEU A 230 2.76 -0.53 -22.50
CA LEU A 230 3.34 -0.84 -21.18
C LEU A 230 4.02 -2.22 -21.15
N LEU A 231 3.41 -3.23 -21.78
CA LEU A 231 4.01 -4.57 -21.90
C LEU A 231 5.25 -4.58 -22.80
N GLU A 232 5.28 -3.76 -23.84
CA GLU A 232 6.43 -3.62 -24.73
C GLU A 232 7.60 -2.94 -24.01
N ASP A 233 7.33 -1.85 -23.28
CA ASP A 233 8.33 -1.12 -22.49
C ASP A 233 8.99 -2.03 -21.45
N VAL A 234 8.19 -2.78 -20.69
CA VAL A 234 8.70 -3.76 -19.71
C VAL A 234 9.54 -4.86 -20.35
N LYS A 235 9.11 -5.40 -21.49
CA LYS A 235 9.90 -6.41 -22.22
C LYS A 235 11.25 -5.84 -22.67
N MET A 236 11.27 -4.63 -23.20
CA MET A 236 12.50 -3.95 -23.61
C MET A 236 13.45 -3.69 -22.43
N LEU A 237 12.91 -3.38 -21.26
CA LEU A 237 13.71 -3.27 -20.02
C LEU A 237 14.35 -4.60 -19.62
N HIS A 238 13.62 -5.71 -19.74
CA HIS A 238 14.16 -7.05 -19.47
C HIS A 238 15.25 -7.46 -20.47
N TYR A 239 15.11 -7.14 -21.77
CA TYR A 239 16.16 -7.39 -22.77
C TYR A 239 17.44 -6.61 -22.47
N THR A 240 17.32 -5.31 -22.16
CA THR A 240 18.47 -4.43 -21.87
C THR A 240 19.22 -4.86 -20.60
N LYS A 241 18.51 -5.41 -19.61
CA LYS A 241 19.12 -5.89 -18.36
C LYS A 241 19.94 -7.17 -18.56
N GLN A 242 19.45 -8.09 -19.41
CA GLN A 242 20.18 -9.31 -19.76
C GLN A 242 21.48 -9.04 -20.55
N GLU A 243 21.52 -7.98 -21.37
CA GLU A 243 22.74 -7.57 -22.08
C GLU A 243 23.80 -6.98 -21.15
N LYS A 244 23.39 -6.22 -20.12
CA LYS A 244 24.30 -5.67 -19.10
C LYS A 244 24.88 -6.74 -18.18
N ASP A 245 24.09 -7.73 -17.80
CA ASP A 245 24.56 -8.82 -16.95
C ASP A 245 25.54 -9.74 -17.72
N LYS A 246 25.37 -9.91 -19.03
CA LYS A 246 26.35 -10.60 -19.90
C LYS A 246 27.65 -9.83 -20.11
N THR A 247 27.60 -8.50 -20.27
CA THR A 247 28.82 -7.68 -20.43
C THR A 247 29.61 -7.53 -19.12
N THR A 248 28.96 -7.70 -17.97
CA THR A 248 29.63 -7.68 -16.66
C THR A 248 30.24 -9.03 -16.29
N SER A 249 29.70 -10.15 -16.79
CA SER A 249 30.33 -11.48 -16.62
C SER A 249 31.55 -11.70 -17.52
N ASP A 250 31.63 -11.04 -18.67
CA ASP A 250 32.79 -11.15 -19.59
C ASP A 250 33.96 -10.22 -19.20
N SER A 251 33.74 -9.26 -18.29
CA SER A 251 34.77 -8.31 -17.84
C SER A 251 35.46 -8.67 -16.52
N THR A 252 35.14 -9.83 -15.91
CA THR A 252 35.83 -10.33 -14.70
C THR A 252 36.95 -11.33 -14.98
N SER A 253 37.22 -11.67 -16.23
CA SER A 253 38.41 -12.42 -16.64
C SER A 253 39.28 -11.54 -17.52
N LEU A 254 40.06 -10.63 -16.91
CA LEU A 254 41.31 -10.07 -17.42
C LEU A 254 41.83 -9.04 -16.39
N VAL A 255 42.35 -9.54 -15.28
CA VAL A 255 43.34 -8.82 -14.48
C VAL A 255 44.63 -9.63 -14.54
N SER A 256 45.53 -9.21 -15.41
CA SER A 256 46.97 -9.38 -15.21
C SER A 256 47.71 -8.35 -16.06
N ASP A 257 48.49 -7.54 -15.35
CA ASP A 257 49.74 -6.90 -15.75
C ASP A 257 49.68 -5.76 -16.78
N ASN A 258 49.86 -4.51 -16.32
CA ASN A 258 51.19 -3.90 -16.40
C ASN A 258 51.32 -2.56 -15.66
N LYS A 259 52.57 -2.30 -15.27
CA LYS A 259 53.12 -1.20 -14.48
C LYS A 259 53.55 -0.01 -15.36
N GLN A 260 53.82 1.12 -14.70
CA GLN A 260 54.64 2.30 -15.09
C GLN A 260 53.91 3.47 -15.79
N ASN A 261 53.79 4.64 -15.11
CA ASN A 261 54.62 5.88 -15.19
C ASN A 261 54.26 6.71 -16.45
N THR A 262 54.04 8.02 -16.49
CA THR A 262 54.56 9.22 -15.78
C THR A 262 53.66 10.43 -16.07
N ASP A 263 53.73 11.45 -15.20
CA ASP A 263 53.62 12.91 -15.42
C ASP A 263 53.03 13.45 -16.75
N SER A 264 52.01 14.32 -16.69
CA SER A 264 52.17 15.80 -16.63
C SER A 264 50.86 16.53 -16.95
N ASP A 265 50.80 17.76 -16.45
CA ASP A 265 50.04 18.92 -16.94
C ASP A 265 48.55 19.07 -16.62
N PHE A 266 48.39 19.84 -15.54
CA PHE A 266 47.24 20.59 -15.09
C PHE A 266 47.10 21.87 -15.93
N ASP A 267 45.96 22.09 -16.59
CA ASP A 267 45.50 23.43 -16.93
C ASP A 267 43.94 23.47 -16.93
N PRO A 268 43.28 24.40 -16.21
CA PRO A 268 41.84 24.42 -16.07
C PRO A 268 41.21 25.55 -16.90
N GLU A 269 40.44 25.22 -17.93
CA GLU A 269 39.55 26.19 -18.57
C GLU A 269 38.08 25.74 -18.57
N GLN A 270 37.33 26.43 -17.71
CA GLN A 270 36.08 27.14 -17.99
C GLN A 270 34.99 26.43 -18.80
N HIS A 271 33.91 26.04 -18.12
CA HIS A 271 32.58 26.23 -18.69
C HIS A 271 31.57 26.77 -17.68
N ASN A 272 31.14 28.00 -17.97
CA ASN A 272 30.06 28.77 -17.36
C ASN A 272 28.73 27.99 -17.37
N PHE A 273 28.15 27.80 -16.18
CA PHE A 273 26.71 27.56 -16.03
C PHE A 273 26.01 28.89 -15.72
N PRO A 274 25.01 29.32 -16.50
CA PRO A 274 24.21 30.48 -16.12
C PRO A 274 23.19 30.08 -15.03
N ASP A 275 23.34 30.72 -13.87
CA ASP A 275 22.37 30.78 -12.78
C ASP A 275 21.00 31.26 -13.27
N LYS A 276 20.01 30.36 -13.31
CA LYS A 276 18.60 30.75 -13.36
C LYS A 276 18.08 30.95 -11.94
N LYS A 277 18.01 32.23 -11.54
CA LYS A 277 17.28 32.70 -10.35
C LYS A 277 15.85 32.13 -10.32
N PRO A 278 15.35 31.64 -9.17
CA PRO A 278 13.94 31.31 -9.04
C PRO A 278 13.09 32.58 -9.09
N LYS A 279 12.02 32.55 -9.91
CA LYS A 279 10.99 33.59 -9.94
C LYS A 279 10.26 33.62 -8.59
N SER A 280 10.18 34.82 -8.02
CA SER A 280 9.39 35.14 -6.84
C SER A 280 7.91 34.91 -7.10
N PHE A 281 7.26 34.11 -6.25
CA PHE A 281 5.80 34.04 -6.20
C PHE A 281 5.30 35.07 -5.18
N ARG A 282 4.48 36.01 -5.65
CA ARG A 282 3.70 36.92 -4.80
C ARG A 282 2.50 36.16 -4.23
N LEU A 283 2.39 36.12 -2.90
CA LEU A 283 1.14 35.78 -2.23
C LEU A 283 0.10 36.88 -2.48
N ILE A 284 -0.99 36.53 -3.14
CA ILE A 284 -2.21 37.35 -3.16
C ILE A 284 -3.03 36.92 -1.95
N LYS A 285 -3.18 37.84 -0.99
CA LYS A 285 -4.19 37.75 0.07
C LYS A 285 -5.55 37.97 -0.58
N ILE A 286 -6.46 37.01 -0.44
CA ILE A 286 -7.88 37.26 -0.63
C ILE A 286 -8.45 37.53 0.77
N ASN A 287 -8.79 38.80 1.00
CA ASN A 287 -9.74 39.20 2.03
C ASN A 287 -11.12 38.87 1.47
N ASP A 288 -11.93 38.14 2.23
CA ASP A 288 -13.37 38.28 2.17
C ASP A 288 -13.87 38.38 3.61
N GLY A 289 -14.07 39.63 4.02
CA GLY A 289 -14.95 39.98 5.12
C GLY A 289 -16.31 40.36 4.55
N ASP A 290 -17.34 39.86 5.21
CA ASP A 290 -18.63 40.51 5.47
C ASP A 290 -19.47 41.00 4.29
N ASN A 291 -20.66 40.41 4.08
CA ASN A 291 -21.92 40.88 4.68
C ASN A 291 -23.19 40.48 3.90
N HIS A 292 -24.26 40.24 4.70
CA HIS A 292 -25.71 40.28 4.41
C HIS A 292 -26.27 39.19 3.47
N GLU A 293 -27.37 38.49 3.76
CA GLU A 293 -28.56 38.76 4.61
C GLU A 293 -28.95 37.58 5.52
#